data_AF-A0A969TP74-F1
#
_entry.id   AF-A0A969TP74-F1
#
_cell.length_a   1.000
_cell.length_b   1.000
_cell.length_c   1.000
_cell.angle_alpha   90.00
_cell.angle_beta   90.00
_cell.angle_gamma   90.00
#
_symmetry.space_group_name_H-M   'P 1'
#
loop_
_entity.id
_entity.type
_entity.pdbx_description
1 polymer ?
#
loop_
_entity_poly.entity_id
_entity_poly.type
_entity_poly.pdbx_seq_one_letter_code
_entity_poly.pdbx_strand_id
1 'polypeptide(L)'
;MLAESTNRFPNQSDRDSALYCWLSDIQANPPAYAFAIEPRQGEYGFVLNSLVFNSVVLNSREQILFRSLDCYPQAHLAWQAASTFAEHLRYLNRYVSPAQTPTGDRYSLGIADPAGKLLAIAVTESDRLTTFQQLNPVEPFLQTDSVEDGRTAGYRFRLVDRQGATLLQGIRLYTDEHTTRDRFYQEILGSLFEPGVIVPTTSSDGFGFRILSRPRDRRSEAAIHPQVYASERDRDSAIERLLLLVRTARLTINVNQQDTAYLGQIDDGANHLLLQGTQRHATEAIAWTQGNILVELAQDDENFRLIDVDREPQNEHNTESTGEPQNKSNNNTNSDTSPFGWELTNEDKDQVLASHFYTSAAERDRAIETIQRWASDEGFHLLEHILLRPRTQLTTPIPGEPAPVVDGFLPIFVNAEDADLSEDDPARLTWFDPYSFWITIVLPYWPQRFRNINFRRFVERTLRLDAPAHVALRIAWVDVRQMRDFEKAYREWLEQLALDRCQTAACDLTGTLNRLLELLPQLRSVYPKATLYNCEESNPADPPILLNQTALGTAND
;
A
#
# COMPACT_ATOMS: atom_id res chain seq x y z
N MET A 1 -9.12 21.74 20.53
CA MET A 1 -9.03 20.28 20.77
C MET A 1 -7.59 19.73 20.75
N LEU A 2 -6.53 20.56 20.85
CA LEU A 2 -5.13 20.09 20.98
C LEU A 2 -4.52 20.37 22.37
N ALA A 3 -5.30 20.95 23.30
CA ALA A 3 -4.88 21.19 24.68
C ALA A 3 -5.31 20.07 25.66
N GLU A 4 -6.11 19.10 25.20
CA GLU A 4 -6.52 17.93 25.98
C GLU A 4 -5.68 16.67 25.68
N SER A 5 -4.77 16.71 24.71
CA SER A 5 -3.96 15.54 24.31
C SER A 5 -2.66 15.37 25.11
N THR A 6 -2.22 16.37 25.87
CA THR A 6 -0.97 16.34 26.65
C THR A 6 -1.02 15.41 27.85
N ASN A 7 -2.20 15.07 28.36
CA ASN A 7 -2.38 14.15 29.49
C ASN A 7 -2.68 12.70 29.08
N ARG A 8 -2.72 12.39 27.77
CA ARG A 8 -3.21 11.11 27.27
C ARG A 8 -2.11 10.12 26.86
N PHE A 9 -0.87 10.59 26.70
CA PHE A 9 0.23 9.77 26.18
C PHE A 9 1.34 9.63 27.23
N PRO A 10 1.69 8.40 27.65
CA PRO A 10 2.56 8.14 28.79
C PRO A 10 4.05 8.38 28.51
N ASN A 11 4.49 8.43 27.24
CA ASN A 11 5.89 8.69 26.91
C ASN A 11 6.06 9.47 25.58
N GLN A 12 7.30 9.93 25.37
CA GLN A 12 7.70 10.76 24.23
C GLN A 12 7.62 10.01 22.90
N SER A 13 7.85 8.69 22.87
CA SER A 13 7.82 7.90 21.63
C SER A 13 6.40 7.68 21.11
N ASP A 14 5.42 7.51 22.00
CA ASP A 14 4.00 7.41 21.63
C ASP A 14 3.45 8.75 21.15
N ARG A 15 3.90 9.83 21.79
CA ARG A 15 3.61 11.20 21.33
C ARG A 15 4.21 11.43 19.95
N ASP A 16 5.45 11.05 19.73
CA ASP A 16 6.16 11.28 18.47
C ASP A 16 5.60 10.37 17.35
N SER A 17 5.12 9.17 17.67
CA SER A 17 4.41 8.26 16.74
C SER A 17 3.00 8.76 16.40
N ALA A 18 2.24 9.25 17.38
CA ALA A 18 0.96 9.91 17.13
C ALA A 18 1.14 11.23 16.36
N LEU A 19 2.22 11.97 16.61
CA LEU A 19 2.63 13.12 15.82
C LEU A 19 3.02 12.70 14.40
N TYR A 20 3.67 11.55 14.21
CA TYR A 20 4.03 10.98 12.90
C TYR A 20 2.80 10.52 12.11
N CYS A 21 1.86 9.82 12.74
CA CYS A 21 0.58 9.45 12.15
C CYS A 21 -0.24 10.70 11.77
N TRP A 22 -0.26 11.71 12.64
CA TRP A 22 -0.91 12.99 12.35
C TRP A 22 -0.17 13.83 11.29
N LEU A 23 1.16 13.76 11.23
CA LEU A 23 1.96 14.36 10.16
C LEU A 23 1.72 13.65 8.82
N SER A 24 1.43 12.35 8.81
CA SER A 24 1.03 11.61 7.60
C SER A 24 -0.33 12.08 7.06
N ASP A 25 -1.23 12.55 7.93
CA ASP A 25 -2.51 13.16 7.54
C ASP A 25 -2.36 14.58 6.96
N ILE A 26 -1.21 15.22 7.16
CA ILE A 26 -0.96 16.63 6.86
C ILE A 26 0.13 16.83 5.78
N GLN A 27 0.91 15.81 5.45
CA GLN A 27 1.91 15.88 4.39
C GLN A 27 1.24 16.21 3.04
N ALA A 28 1.53 17.41 2.55
CA ALA A 28 1.25 17.80 1.18
C ALA A 28 1.98 16.83 0.24
N ASN A 29 1.25 15.86 -0.30
CA ASN A 29 1.55 15.16 -1.55
C ASN A 29 3.01 14.66 -1.73
N PRO A 30 3.46 13.64 -1.00
CA PRO A 30 4.68 12.92 -1.39
C PRO A 30 4.42 12.19 -2.72
N PRO A 31 5.27 12.38 -3.75
CA PRO A 31 6.69 12.76 -3.67
C PRO A 31 7.04 14.22 -4.05
N ALA A 32 6.09 15.14 -4.20
CA ALA A 32 6.35 16.47 -4.76
C ALA A 32 6.72 17.56 -3.72
N TYR A 33 6.24 17.46 -2.47
CA TYR A 33 6.51 18.46 -1.44
C TYR A 33 6.89 17.82 -0.10
N ALA A 34 7.77 18.48 0.65
CA ALA A 34 8.25 18.00 1.94
C ALA A 34 8.43 19.13 2.95
N PHE A 35 7.99 18.92 4.20
CA PHE A 35 8.34 19.81 5.29
C PHE A 35 9.71 19.46 5.85
N ALA A 36 10.50 20.47 6.18
CA ALA A 36 11.77 20.31 6.89
C ALA A 36 11.93 21.39 7.97
N ILE A 37 12.77 21.09 8.97
CA ILE A 37 13.14 22.03 10.02
C ILE A 37 14.57 22.47 9.82
N GLU A 38 14.79 23.77 9.71
CA GLU A 38 16.10 24.38 9.55
C GLU A 38 16.53 25.11 10.83
N PRO A 39 17.78 24.93 11.29
CA PRO A 39 18.33 25.75 12.37
C PRO A 39 18.55 27.18 11.88
N ARG A 40 18.15 28.18 12.68
CA ARG A 40 18.38 29.61 12.43
C ARG A 40 18.82 30.28 13.73
N GLN A 41 20.09 30.71 13.77
CA GLN A 41 20.66 31.50 14.86
C GLN A 41 20.45 30.91 16.28
N GLY A 42 20.51 29.58 16.42
CA GLY A 42 20.30 28.90 17.70
C GLY A 42 18.84 28.51 18.01
N GLU A 43 17.91 28.88 17.14
CA GLU A 43 16.52 28.46 17.13
C GLU A 43 16.21 27.62 15.87
N TYR A 44 14.95 27.24 15.66
CA TYR A 44 14.48 26.39 14.58
C TYR A 44 13.30 27.03 13.83
N GLY A 45 13.30 27.02 12.51
CA GLY A 45 12.16 27.41 11.68
C GLY A 45 11.78 26.30 10.72
N PHE A 46 10.52 26.25 10.28
CA PHE A 46 10.10 25.27 9.27
C PHE A 46 10.18 25.84 7.86
N VAL A 47 10.33 24.94 6.89
CA VAL A 47 10.26 25.21 5.46
C VAL A 47 9.39 24.17 4.77
N LEU A 48 8.71 24.57 3.69
CA LEU A 48 8.05 23.66 2.75
C LEU A 48 8.86 23.64 1.47
N ASN A 49 9.42 22.49 1.14
CA ASN A 49 10.23 22.25 -0.04
C ASN A 49 9.39 21.68 -1.18
N SER A 50 9.71 22.08 -2.40
CA SER A 50 9.30 21.44 -3.65
C SER A 50 10.45 20.55 -4.13
N LEU A 51 10.13 19.29 -4.44
CA LEU A 51 11.07 18.31 -4.97
C LEU A 51 10.98 18.32 -6.50
N VAL A 52 11.89 19.05 -7.14
CA VAL A 52 11.96 19.11 -8.61
C VAL A 52 12.84 17.97 -9.10
N PHE A 53 12.23 17.00 -9.79
CA PHE A 53 12.96 15.95 -10.50
C PHE A 53 13.51 16.51 -11.82
N ASN A 54 14.82 16.51 -11.97
CA ASN A 54 15.47 16.90 -13.23
C ASN A 54 15.78 15.64 -14.04
N SER A 55 15.08 15.39 -15.14
CA SER A 55 15.19 14.12 -15.90
C SER A 55 16.54 13.90 -16.59
N VAL A 56 17.43 14.90 -16.59
CA VAL A 56 18.74 14.85 -17.27
C VAL A 56 19.89 14.50 -16.32
N VAL A 57 19.70 14.68 -15.02
CA VAL A 57 20.71 14.38 -13.98
C VAL A 57 19.96 13.73 -12.82
N LEU A 58 20.32 12.50 -12.43
CA LEU A 58 19.76 11.78 -11.28
C LEU A 58 20.08 12.49 -9.94
N ASN A 59 19.54 13.69 -9.74
CA ASN A 59 19.64 14.50 -8.52
C ASN A 59 18.33 15.26 -8.33
N SER A 60 17.68 15.07 -7.18
CA SER A 60 16.59 15.93 -6.71
C SER A 60 17.16 17.29 -6.29
N ARG A 61 16.65 18.39 -6.87
CA ARG A 61 16.90 19.73 -6.31
C ARG A 61 15.73 20.10 -5.42
N GLU A 62 16.00 20.23 -4.12
CA GLU A 62 15.05 20.79 -3.18
C GLU A 62 14.99 22.31 -3.37
N GLN A 63 13.81 22.83 -3.68
CA GLN A 63 13.57 24.27 -3.73
C GLN A 63 12.61 24.67 -2.62
N ILE A 64 13.04 25.60 -1.77
CA ILE A 64 12.19 26.10 -0.68
C ILE A 64 11.06 26.94 -1.29
N LEU A 65 9.83 26.50 -1.07
CA LEU A 65 8.62 27.15 -1.56
C LEU A 65 8.10 28.15 -0.52
N PHE A 66 7.92 27.70 0.73
CA PHE A 66 7.57 28.57 1.86
C PHE A 66 8.57 28.47 3.01
N ARG A 67 8.77 29.58 3.71
CA ARG A 67 9.64 29.68 4.89
C ARG A 67 8.88 30.32 6.04
N SER A 68 8.94 29.71 7.23
CA SER A 68 8.33 30.29 8.45
C SER A 68 8.92 31.67 8.78
N LEU A 69 8.07 32.61 9.21
CA LEU A 69 8.53 33.89 9.76
C LEU A 69 9.10 33.69 11.18
N ASP A 70 8.33 33.02 12.02
CA ASP A 70 8.69 32.76 13.41
C ASP A 70 9.77 31.67 13.50
N CYS A 71 10.65 31.82 14.48
CA CYS A 71 11.61 30.81 14.91
C CYS A 71 11.22 30.29 16.31
N TYR A 72 11.62 29.06 16.60
CA TYR A 72 11.20 28.32 17.77
C TYR A 72 12.41 27.79 18.53
N PRO A 73 12.40 27.82 19.87
CA PRO A 73 13.57 27.42 20.66
C PRO A 73 13.88 25.92 20.58
N GLN A 74 12.94 25.10 20.13
CA GLN A 74 13.10 23.65 20.00
C GLN A 74 12.48 23.14 18.69
N ALA A 75 13.12 22.16 18.07
CA ALA A 75 12.69 21.60 16.77
C ALA A 75 11.25 21.04 16.80
N HIS A 76 10.82 20.45 17.91
CA HIS A 76 9.46 19.90 18.04
C HIS A 76 8.37 21.00 17.99
N LEU A 77 8.66 22.21 18.50
CA LEU A 77 7.75 23.35 18.42
C LEU A 77 7.66 23.89 16.98
N ALA A 78 8.79 23.87 16.25
CA ALA A 78 8.80 24.20 14.83
C ALA A 78 7.97 23.20 14.01
N TRP A 79 7.98 21.91 14.35
CA TRP A 79 7.11 20.90 13.76
C TRP A 79 5.62 21.11 14.08
N GLN A 80 5.28 21.46 15.33
CA GLN A 80 3.90 21.81 15.70
C GLN A 80 3.39 23.02 14.90
N ALA A 81 4.26 24.02 14.70
CA ALA A 81 3.96 25.18 13.89
C ALA A 81 3.83 24.84 12.40
N ALA A 82 4.71 23.98 11.86
CA ALA A 82 4.63 23.50 10.47
C ALA A 82 3.29 22.79 10.21
N SER A 83 2.84 22.00 11.17
CA SER A 83 1.58 21.29 11.05
C SER A 83 0.36 22.22 11.14
N THR A 84 0.40 23.18 12.06
CA THR A 84 -0.61 24.25 12.11
C THR A 84 -0.64 25.04 10.79
N PHE A 85 0.53 25.32 10.22
CA PHE A 85 0.67 25.98 8.92
C PHE A 85 0.05 25.17 7.77
N ALA A 86 0.28 23.87 7.72
CA ALA A 86 -0.23 23.00 6.67
C ALA A 86 -1.77 22.95 6.64
N GLU A 87 -2.42 23.05 7.80
CA GLU A 87 -3.88 23.17 7.91
C GLU A 87 -4.43 24.44 7.24
N HIS A 88 -3.59 25.46 7.00
CA HIS A 88 -3.97 26.68 6.29
C HIS A 88 -3.85 26.55 4.76
N LEU A 89 -3.08 25.60 4.24
CA LEU A 89 -2.87 25.39 2.79
C LEU A 89 -4.15 24.98 2.05
N ARG A 90 -5.16 24.49 2.76
CA ARG A 90 -6.47 24.09 2.18
C ARG A 90 -7.43 25.23 1.92
N TYR A 91 -7.08 26.45 2.33
CA TYR A 91 -7.97 27.60 2.24
C TYR A 91 -7.35 28.69 1.37
N LEU A 92 -7.92 28.94 0.19
CA LEU A 92 -7.38 29.92 -0.75
C LEU A 92 -7.36 31.35 -0.16
N ASN A 93 -8.23 31.66 0.80
CA ASN A 93 -8.25 32.96 1.49
C ASN A 93 -7.07 33.17 2.46
N ARG A 94 -6.31 32.11 2.81
CA ARG A 94 -5.10 32.19 3.64
C ARG A 94 -3.89 32.63 2.83
N TYR A 95 -3.94 32.50 1.51
CA TYR A 95 -2.91 32.94 0.59
C TYR A 95 -3.03 34.45 0.38
N VAL A 96 -2.10 35.21 0.96
CA VAL A 96 -2.06 36.67 0.93
C VAL A 96 -1.05 37.12 -0.13
N SER A 97 -1.50 37.92 -1.09
CA SER A 97 -0.67 38.48 -2.16
C SER A 97 -1.08 39.94 -2.44
N PRO A 98 -0.15 40.92 -2.36
CA PRO A 98 1.22 40.78 -1.86
C PRO A 98 1.23 40.57 -0.34
N ALA A 99 2.19 39.78 0.16
CA ALA A 99 2.38 39.59 1.59
C ALA A 99 3.33 40.67 2.13
N GLN A 100 3.01 41.24 3.29
CA GLN A 100 3.87 42.20 3.98
C GLN A 100 4.14 41.73 5.40
N THR A 101 5.41 41.70 5.80
CA THR A 101 5.81 41.34 7.16
C THR A 101 5.53 42.52 8.12
N PRO A 102 5.47 42.26 9.43
CA PRO A 102 5.37 43.34 10.43
C PRO A 102 6.53 44.36 10.36
N THR A 103 7.68 43.95 9.84
CA THR A 103 8.87 44.79 9.63
C THR A 103 8.78 45.66 8.37
N GLY A 104 7.76 45.46 7.52
CA GLY A 104 7.50 46.24 6.31
C GLY A 104 8.02 45.60 5.02
N ASP A 105 8.70 44.46 5.10
CA ASP A 105 9.24 43.74 3.94
C ASP A 105 8.11 43.14 3.09
N ARG A 106 8.24 43.22 1.77
CA ARG A 106 7.21 42.81 0.81
C ARG A 106 7.62 41.54 0.07
N TYR A 107 6.71 40.58 0.02
CA TYR A 107 6.85 39.30 -0.67
C TYR A 107 5.70 39.12 -1.66
N SER A 108 5.96 38.33 -2.71
CA SER A 108 4.98 37.98 -3.76
C SER A 108 3.73 37.30 -3.18
N LEU A 109 3.95 36.43 -2.19
CA LEU A 109 2.94 35.57 -1.59
C LEU A 109 3.33 35.19 -0.15
N GLY A 110 2.34 34.97 0.70
CA GLY A 110 2.51 34.37 2.01
C GLY A 110 1.23 33.69 2.48
N ILE A 111 1.33 32.92 3.56
CA ILE A 111 0.20 32.24 4.17
C ILE A 111 -0.05 32.86 5.54
N ALA A 112 -1.29 33.29 5.76
CA ALA A 112 -1.73 33.85 7.03
C ALA A 112 -2.70 32.93 7.76
N ASP A 113 -2.81 33.11 9.07
CA ASP A 113 -3.77 32.43 9.93
C ASP A 113 -5.19 33.04 9.81
N PRO A 114 -6.20 32.54 10.56
CA PRO A 114 -7.52 33.13 10.71
C PRO A 114 -7.59 34.62 11.03
N ALA A 115 -6.67 35.11 11.85
CA ALA A 115 -6.60 36.50 12.29
C ALA A 115 -5.86 37.43 11.30
N GLY A 116 -5.26 36.86 10.25
CA GLY A 116 -4.44 37.59 9.28
C GLY A 116 -2.98 37.73 9.69
N LYS A 117 -2.51 37.04 10.74
CA LYS A 117 -1.10 36.97 11.08
C LYS A 117 -0.38 36.12 10.04
N LEU A 118 0.66 36.66 9.42
CA LEU A 118 1.49 35.93 8.46
C LEU A 118 2.32 34.86 9.17
N LEU A 119 2.25 33.61 8.69
CA LEU A 119 2.94 32.45 9.26
C LEU A 119 4.17 32.04 8.44
N ALA A 120 4.06 32.08 7.12
CA ALA A 120 5.16 31.80 6.20
C ALA A 120 5.10 32.71 4.96
N ILE A 121 6.26 32.93 4.34
CA ILE A 121 6.44 33.71 3.11
C ILE A 121 6.97 32.82 1.99
N ALA A 122 6.54 33.10 0.77
CA ALA A 122 7.12 32.48 -0.41
C ALA A 122 8.56 32.99 -0.59
N VAL A 123 9.49 32.08 -0.85
CA VAL A 123 10.91 32.43 -1.06
C VAL A 123 11.17 32.90 -2.50
N THR A 124 10.27 32.59 -3.42
CA THR A 124 10.35 32.97 -4.84
C THR A 124 9.08 33.67 -5.30
N GLU A 125 9.14 34.36 -6.44
CA GLU A 125 7.95 34.97 -7.05
C GLU A 125 6.90 33.88 -7.33
N SER A 126 5.70 34.07 -6.79
CA SER A 126 4.66 33.04 -6.76
C SER A 126 3.29 33.69 -6.92
N ASP A 127 2.50 33.20 -7.88
CA ASP A 127 1.11 33.62 -8.04
C ASP A 127 0.20 32.89 -7.05
N ARG A 128 -0.80 33.61 -6.51
CA ARG A 128 -1.69 33.11 -5.47
C ARG A 128 -2.48 31.88 -5.92
N LEU A 129 -3.16 31.96 -7.06
CA LEU A 129 -4.05 30.89 -7.52
C LEU A 129 -3.23 29.71 -8.01
N THR A 130 -2.17 29.97 -8.77
CA THR A 130 -1.26 28.97 -9.30
C THR A 130 -0.62 28.15 -8.17
N THR A 131 -0.13 28.81 -7.12
CA THR A 131 0.45 28.12 -5.95
C THR A 131 -0.59 27.30 -5.19
N PHE A 132 -1.83 27.80 -5.08
CA PHE A 132 -2.91 27.05 -4.44
C PHE A 132 -3.27 25.78 -5.23
N GLN A 133 -3.35 25.87 -6.56
CA GLN A 133 -3.58 24.72 -7.43
C GLN A 133 -2.46 23.68 -7.31
N GLN A 134 -1.20 24.13 -7.32
CA GLN A 134 -0.03 23.26 -7.19
C GLN A 134 0.00 22.47 -5.87
N LEU A 135 -0.39 23.11 -4.76
CA LEU A 135 -0.38 22.48 -3.44
C LEU A 135 -1.64 21.64 -3.15
N ASN A 136 -2.68 21.75 -3.98
CA ASN A 136 -3.97 21.08 -3.77
C ASN A 136 -4.48 20.39 -5.05
N PRO A 137 -3.66 19.58 -5.74
CA PRO A 137 -4.07 18.97 -7.00
C PRO A 137 -5.25 18.02 -6.80
N VAL A 138 -6.24 18.11 -7.69
CA VAL A 138 -7.39 17.19 -7.76
C VAL A 138 -7.68 16.74 -9.19
N GLU A 139 -6.72 16.94 -10.09
CA GLU A 139 -6.82 16.67 -11.53
C GLU A 139 -7.27 15.23 -11.88
N PRO A 140 -6.88 14.17 -11.15
CA PRO A 140 -7.41 12.82 -11.43
C PRO A 140 -8.93 12.69 -11.26
N PHE A 141 -9.54 13.60 -10.50
CA PHE A 141 -10.95 13.58 -10.15
C PHE A 141 -11.74 14.74 -10.75
N LEU A 142 -11.06 15.74 -11.33
CA LEU A 142 -11.68 16.93 -11.90
C LEU A 142 -11.81 16.77 -13.42
N GLN A 143 -13.04 16.66 -13.90
CA GLN A 143 -13.38 16.61 -15.32
C GLN A 143 -14.01 17.93 -15.78
N THR A 144 -13.79 18.28 -17.04
CA THR A 144 -14.46 19.40 -17.71
C THR A 144 -15.25 18.86 -18.89
N ASP A 145 -16.57 19.04 -18.88
CA ASP A 145 -17.42 18.61 -19.99
C ASP A 145 -17.85 19.81 -20.83
N SER A 146 -17.90 19.62 -22.14
CA SER A 146 -18.57 20.54 -23.05
C SER A 146 -20.08 20.32 -22.99
N VAL A 147 -20.83 21.41 -22.84
CA VAL A 147 -22.30 21.41 -22.84
C VAL A 147 -22.76 22.27 -23.99
N GLU A 148 -23.38 21.65 -24.98
CA GLU A 148 -23.99 22.31 -26.14
C GLU A 148 -25.48 21.99 -26.21
N ASP A 149 -26.34 22.97 -25.93
CA ASP A 149 -27.80 22.80 -25.99
C ASP A 149 -28.46 23.82 -26.93
N GLY A 150 -27.89 23.98 -28.14
CA GLY A 150 -28.43 24.77 -29.25
C GLY A 150 -28.57 26.30 -29.04
N ARG A 151 -28.53 26.80 -27.79
CA ARG A 151 -28.63 28.22 -27.40
C ARG A 151 -27.50 28.69 -26.49
N THR A 152 -26.85 27.77 -25.79
CA THR A 152 -25.71 28.02 -24.89
C THR A 152 -24.67 26.93 -25.14
N ALA A 153 -23.43 27.35 -25.39
CA ALA A 153 -22.26 26.51 -25.50
C ALA A 153 -21.26 26.95 -24.42
N GLY A 154 -20.71 25.99 -23.68
CA GLY A 154 -19.69 26.28 -22.67
C GLY A 154 -19.26 25.03 -21.92
N TYR A 155 -18.30 25.21 -21.02
CA TYR A 155 -17.68 24.15 -20.24
C TYR A 155 -18.17 24.16 -18.80
N ARG A 156 -18.29 22.98 -18.21
CA ARG A 156 -18.69 22.79 -16.82
C ARG A 156 -17.73 21.82 -16.15
N PHE A 157 -17.41 22.07 -14.88
CA PHE A 157 -16.65 21.09 -14.11
C PHE A 157 -17.55 20.02 -13.50
N ARG A 158 -17.03 18.80 -13.44
CA ARG A 158 -17.51 17.71 -12.57
C ARG A 158 -16.37 17.20 -11.72
N LEU A 159 -16.63 17.00 -10.44
CA LEU A 159 -15.77 16.21 -9.56
C LEU A 159 -16.33 14.79 -9.52
N VAL A 160 -15.51 13.81 -9.85
CA VAL A 160 -15.89 12.39 -9.90
C VAL A 160 -15.10 11.57 -8.88
N ASP A 161 -15.62 10.41 -8.49
CA ASP A 161 -14.87 9.41 -7.73
C ASP A 161 -13.95 8.55 -8.63
N ARG A 162 -13.25 7.57 -8.02
CA ARG A 162 -12.34 6.66 -8.74
C ARG A 162 -13.06 5.76 -9.74
N GLN A 163 -14.36 5.58 -9.59
CA GLN A 163 -15.22 4.78 -10.45
C GLN A 163 -15.90 5.64 -11.52
N GLY A 164 -15.66 6.96 -11.52
CA GLY A 164 -16.23 7.91 -12.47
C GLY A 164 -17.61 8.46 -12.09
N ALA A 165 -18.13 8.15 -10.90
CA ALA A 165 -19.42 8.67 -10.45
C ALA A 165 -19.31 10.14 -10.03
N THR A 166 -20.26 10.96 -10.48
CA THR A 166 -20.25 12.41 -10.21
C THR A 166 -20.57 12.71 -8.75
N LEU A 167 -19.60 13.25 -8.03
CA LEU A 167 -19.74 13.73 -6.65
C LEU A 167 -20.17 15.19 -6.58
N LEU A 168 -19.69 16.03 -7.48
CA LEU A 168 -20.13 17.42 -7.60
C LEU A 168 -20.21 17.82 -9.05
N GLN A 169 -21.21 18.64 -9.37
CA GLN A 169 -21.37 19.21 -10.69
C GLN A 169 -21.53 20.73 -10.58
N GLY A 170 -20.74 21.47 -11.35
CA GLY A 170 -20.85 22.93 -11.43
C GLY A 170 -22.22 23.35 -11.98
N ILE A 171 -22.75 24.46 -11.49
CA ILE A 171 -24.06 24.97 -11.97
C ILE A 171 -23.88 25.84 -13.23
N ARG A 172 -22.80 26.62 -13.28
CA ARG A 172 -22.52 27.58 -14.36
C ARG A 172 -21.75 26.94 -15.52
N LEU A 173 -21.87 27.55 -16.69
CA LEU A 173 -21.06 27.26 -17.87
C LEU A 173 -20.04 28.38 -18.05
N TYR A 174 -18.83 28.02 -18.48
CA TYR A 174 -17.74 28.96 -18.75
C TYR A 174 -17.28 28.85 -20.21
N THR A 175 -16.47 29.81 -20.63
CA THR A 175 -16.04 29.96 -22.03
C THR A 175 -15.05 28.91 -22.49
N ASP A 176 -14.25 28.37 -21.57
CA ASP A 176 -13.14 27.46 -21.85
C ASP A 176 -12.81 26.59 -20.63
N GLU A 177 -12.10 25.49 -20.86
CA GLU A 177 -11.71 24.52 -19.82
C GLU A 177 -10.80 25.13 -18.76
N HIS A 178 -9.88 26.03 -19.14
CA HIS A 178 -8.93 26.64 -18.21
C HIS A 178 -9.66 27.56 -17.21
N THR A 179 -10.53 28.43 -17.70
CA THR A 179 -11.42 29.26 -16.87
C THR A 179 -12.31 28.37 -15.98
N THR A 180 -12.83 27.27 -16.51
CA THR A 180 -13.67 26.32 -15.74
C THR A 180 -12.91 25.71 -14.57
N ARG A 181 -11.67 25.28 -14.80
CA ARG A 181 -10.76 24.74 -13.80
C ARG A 181 -10.43 25.79 -12.73
N ASP A 182 -10.03 26.99 -13.14
CA ASP A 182 -9.70 28.08 -12.21
C ASP A 182 -10.89 28.42 -11.31
N ARG A 183 -12.09 28.41 -11.87
CA ARG A 183 -13.35 28.67 -11.15
C ARG A 183 -13.66 27.56 -10.16
N PHE A 184 -13.45 26.29 -10.50
CA PHE A 184 -13.55 25.19 -9.53
C PHE A 184 -12.63 25.43 -8.33
N TYR A 185 -11.36 25.74 -8.56
CA TYR A 185 -10.39 25.96 -7.49
C TYR A 185 -10.75 27.18 -6.62
N GLN A 186 -11.25 28.26 -7.23
CA GLN A 186 -11.62 29.48 -6.51
C GLN A 186 -12.94 29.36 -5.73
N GLU A 187 -13.97 28.82 -6.37
CA GLU A 187 -15.35 28.86 -5.88
C GLU A 187 -15.71 27.62 -5.04
N ILE A 188 -15.09 26.47 -5.35
CA ILE A 188 -15.34 25.20 -4.66
C ILE A 188 -14.18 24.89 -3.71
N LEU A 189 -13.04 24.44 -4.23
CA LEU A 189 -11.98 23.84 -3.42
C LEU A 189 -11.39 24.84 -2.41
N GLY A 190 -11.16 26.08 -2.84
CA GLY A 190 -10.57 27.14 -2.03
C GLY A 190 -11.36 27.52 -0.79
N SER A 191 -12.61 27.06 -0.68
CA SER A 191 -13.48 27.36 0.45
C SER A 191 -14.28 26.18 0.98
N LEU A 192 -14.14 24.98 0.42
CA LEU A 192 -14.95 23.80 0.72
C LEU A 192 -15.02 23.46 2.22
N PHE A 193 -13.91 23.64 2.93
CA PHE A 193 -13.77 23.32 4.35
C PHE A 193 -14.22 24.46 5.29
N GLU A 194 -14.70 25.58 4.76
CA GLU A 194 -15.26 26.63 5.61
C GLU A 194 -16.66 26.26 6.14
N PRO A 195 -17.02 26.67 7.37
CA PRO A 195 -18.36 26.45 7.88
C PRO A 195 -19.44 27.06 6.97
N GLY A 196 -20.52 26.31 6.73
CA GLY A 196 -21.68 26.78 5.97
C GLY A 196 -21.52 26.78 4.44
N VAL A 197 -20.47 26.16 3.91
CA VAL A 197 -20.27 25.99 2.45
C VAL A 197 -21.14 24.88 1.88
N ILE A 198 -21.14 23.72 2.55
CA ILE A 198 -21.95 22.57 2.22
C ILE A 198 -23.31 22.78 2.88
N VAL A 199 -24.36 22.91 2.06
CA VAL A 199 -25.72 23.17 2.52
C VAL A 199 -26.60 22.00 2.13
N PRO A 200 -27.12 21.23 3.11
CA PRO A 200 -28.12 20.21 2.85
C PRO A 200 -29.37 20.80 2.19
N THR A 201 -29.98 20.03 1.30
CA THR A 201 -31.22 20.35 0.61
C THR A 201 -32.25 19.25 0.86
N THR A 202 -33.52 19.64 0.90
CA THR A 202 -34.66 18.74 1.02
C THR A 202 -35.66 19.10 -0.06
N SER A 203 -36.11 18.12 -0.83
CA SER A 203 -37.14 18.25 -1.86
C SER A 203 -38.22 17.17 -1.67
N SER A 204 -39.25 17.20 -2.52
CA SER A 204 -40.24 16.10 -2.60
C SER A 204 -39.60 14.76 -2.95
N ASP A 205 -38.45 14.80 -3.61
CA ASP A 205 -37.77 13.64 -4.19
C ASP A 205 -36.70 13.08 -3.25
N GLY A 206 -36.46 13.74 -2.10
CA GLY A 206 -35.57 13.29 -1.03
C GLY A 206 -34.56 14.34 -0.55
N PHE A 207 -33.41 13.87 -0.08
CA PHE A 207 -32.36 14.67 0.56
C PHE A 207 -31.11 14.78 -0.33
N GLY A 208 -30.57 15.99 -0.50
CA GLY A 208 -29.36 16.25 -1.29
C GLY A 208 -28.49 17.30 -0.62
N PHE A 209 -27.47 17.80 -1.32
CA PHE A 209 -26.68 18.93 -0.85
C PHE A 209 -26.10 19.75 -1.99
N ARG A 210 -25.79 21.01 -1.69
CA ARG A 210 -25.18 21.96 -2.63
C ARG A 210 -23.99 22.68 -1.99
N ILE A 211 -23.14 23.22 -2.84
CA ILE A 211 -21.97 24.01 -2.46
C ILE A 211 -22.25 25.47 -2.79
N LEU A 212 -22.18 26.33 -1.78
CA LEU A 212 -22.24 27.78 -1.98
C LEU A 212 -20.84 28.34 -2.17
N SER A 213 -20.64 29.28 -3.08
CA SER A 213 -19.47 30.17 -3.15
C SER A 213 -19.68 31.42 -2.29
N ARG A 214 -18.67 32.30 -2.21
CA ARG A 214 -18.77 33.60 -1.50
C ARG A 214 -19.48 34.62 -2.41
N PRO A 215 -20.43 35.42 -1.89
CA PRO A 215 -21.00 35.43 -0.54
C PRO A 215 -21.98 34.27 -0.29
N ARG A 216 -22.09 33.75 0.94
CA ARG A 216 -22.86 32.52 1.26
C ARG A 216 -24.38 32.75 1.31
N ASP A 217 -24.97 33.00 0.15
CA ASP A 217 -26.42 33.18 0.00
C ASP A 217 -27.02 32.26 -1.07
N ARG A 218 -28.35 32.27 -1.20
CA ARG A 218 -29.09 31.39 -2.13
C ARG A 218 -28.78 31.63 -3.61
N ARG A 219 -28.15 32.74 -3.99
CA ARG A 219 -27.75 33.05 -5.38
C ARG A 219 -26.31 32.64 -5.68
N SER A 220 -25.56 32.23 -4.67
CA SER A 220 -24.16 31.84 -4.78
C SER A 220 -23.97 30.33 -4.87
N GLU A 221 -24.99 29.58 -5.28
CA GLU A 221 -24.83 28.16 -5.59
C GLU A 221 -23.79 27.98 -6.69
N ALA A 222 -22.74 27.25 -6.38
CA ALA A 222 -21.60 27.03 -7.27
C ALA A 222 -21.58 25.60 -7.82
N ALA A 223 -21.95 24.62 -6.99
CA ALA A 223 -22.08 23.23 -7.41
C ALA A 223 -23.22 22.53 -6.68
N ILE A 224 -23.71 21.44 -7.25
CA ILE A 224 -24.72 20.57 -6.67
C ILE A 224 -24.25 19.12 -6.70
N HIS A 225 -24.60 18.35 -5.68
CA HIS A 225 -24.50 16.90 -5.74
C HIS A 225 -25.71 16.34 -6.51
N PRO A 226 -25.51 15.62 -7.62
CA PRO A 226 -26.61 15.28 -8.52
C PRO A 226 -27.56 14.20 -7.98
N GLN A 227 -27.13 13.37 -7.03
CA GLN A 227 -27.98 12.32 -6.47
C GLN A 227 -28.85 12.85 -5.34
N VAL A 228 -30.04 12.26 -5.21
CA VAL A 228 -30.98 12.52 -4.12
C VAL A 228 -31.16 11.22 -3.33
N TYR A 229 -31.20 11.35 -2.00
CA TYR A 229 -31.20 10.24 -1.06
C TYR A 229 -32.52 10.10 -0.33
N ALA A 230 -32.87 8.87 0.04
CA ALA A 230 -34.10 8.59 0.80
C ALA A 230 -34.04 9.09 2.26
N SER A 231 -32.83 9.24 2.83
CA SER A 231 -32.61 9.67 4.20
C SER A 231 -31.54 10.76 4.33
N GLU A 232 -31.63 11.54 5.42
CA GLU A 232 -30.59 12.52 5.79
C GLU A 232 -29.24 11.85 6.05
N ARG A 233 -29.25 10.63 6.62
CA ARG A 233 -28.04 9.87 6.93
C ARG A 233 -27.25 9.52 5.67
N ASP A 234 -27.93 9.07 4.61
CA ASP A 234 -27.27 8.69 3.36
C ASP A 234 -26.69 9.89 2.62
N ARG A 235 -27.40 11.04 2.66
CA ARG A 235 -26.89 12.33 2.22
C ARG A 235 -25.61 12.71 2.98
N ASP A 236 -25.62 12.58 4.30
CA ASP A 236 -24.48 12.94 5.13
C ASP A 236 -23.27 12.02 4.86
N SER A 237 -23.48 10.72 4.62
CA SER A 237 -22.43 9.81 4.14
C SER A 237 -21.90 10.19 2.74
N ALA A 238 -22.73 10.77 1.86
CA ALA A 238 -22.26 11.31 0.58
C ALA A 238 -21.39 12.57 0.75
N ILE A 239 -21.72 13.43 1.71
CA ILE A 239 -20.89 14.58 2.09
C ILE A 239 -19.54 14.11 2.65
N GLU A 240 -19.53 13.09 3.51
CA GLU A 240 -18.29 12.51 4.04
C GLU A 240 -17.42 11.91 2.93
N ARG A 241 -18.01 11.19 1.97
CA ARG A 241 -17.30 10.66 0.79
C ARG A 241 -16.66 11.77 -0.05
N LEU A 242 -17.38 12.88 -0.28
CA LEU A 242 -16.84 14.05 -0.97
C LEU A 242 -15.64 14.64 -0.21
N LEU A 243 -15.77 14.85 1.09
CA LEU A 243 -14.69 15.40 1.92
C LEU A 243 -13.48 14.45 1.97
N LEU A 244 -13.73 13.15 2.06
CA LEU A 244 -12.69 12.12 2.02
C LEU A 244 -11.97 12.10 0.68
N LEU A 245 -12.69 12.19 -0.44
CA LEU A 245 -12.08 12.26 -1.77
C LEU A 245 -11.20 13.49 -1.91
N VAL A 246 -11.67 14.67 -1.49
CA VAL A 246 -10.86 15.91 -1.60
C VAL A 246 -9.64 15.87 -0.68
N ARG A 247 -9.75 15.24 0.50
CA ARG A 247 -8.61 15.03 1.41
C ARG A 247 -7.59 14.05 0.82
N THR A 248 -8.07 12.96 0.23
CA THR A 248 -7.23 11.90 -0.35
C THR A 248 -6.73 12.22 -1.77
N ALA A 249 -7.33 13.19 -2.47
CA ALA A 249 -6.86 13.63 -3.79
C ALA A 249 -5.47 14.29 -3.76
N ARG A 250 -5.10 14.84 -2.59
CA ARG A 250 -3.75 15.33 -2.28
C ARG A 250 -2.72 14.22 -2.16
N LEU A 251 -3.14 12.96 -2.15
CA LEU A 251 -2.29 11.81 -2.33
C LEU A 251 -2.27 11.52 -3.83
N THR A 252 -1.68 12.42 -4.61
CA THR A 252 -1.56 12.22 -6.05
C THR A 252 -0.41 11.26 -6.28
N ILE A 253 -0.79 9.98 -6.41
CA ILE A 253 -0.02 8.99 -7.16
C ILE A 253 0.17 9.57 -8.56
N ASN A 254 1.40 9.89 -8.91
CA ASN A 254 1.77 10.19 -10.29
C ASN A 254 1.52 8.94 -11.12
N VAL A 255 0.45 8.94 -11.90
CA VAL A 255 0.31 8.02 -13.04
C VAL A 255 1.16 8.57 -14.17
N ASN A 256 2.48 8.38 -14.04
CA ASN A 256 3.43 8.34 -15.13
C ASN A 256 4.56 7.41 -14.68
N GLN A 257 4.45 6.15 -15.13
CA GLN A 257 5.46 5.10 -15.18
C GLN A 257 6.71 5.30 -14.29
N GLN A 258 6.59 4.90 -13.03
CA GLN A 258 7.47 3.97 -12.30
C GLN A 258 7.19 4.09 -10.78
N ASP A 259 6.05 3.59 -10.33
CA ASP A 259 5.80 3.40 -8.89
C ASP A 259 6.55 2.14 -8.44
N THR A 260 7.69 2.27 -7.78
CA THR A 260 8.31 1.18 -7.02
C THR A 260 7.65 1.04 -5.65
N ALA A 261 6.32 1.11 -5.60
CA ALA A 261 5.55 0.77 -4.41
C ALA A 261 4.98 -0.64 -4.61
N TYR A 262 5.30 -1.53 -3.70
CA TYR A 262 4.99 -2.95 -3.79
C TYR A 262 3.63 -3.23 -3.18
N LEU A 263 2.82 -4.04 -3.85
CA LEU A 263 1.50 -4.46 -3.40
C LEU A 263 1.50 -5.98 -3.24
N GLY A 264 0.99 -6.48 -2.11
CA GLY A 264 0.79 -7.91 -1.94
C GLY A 264 -0.34 -8.39 -2.84
N GLN A 265 -0.05 -9.33 -3.74
CA GLN A 265 -1.01 -9.98 -4.61
C GLN A 265 -0.82 -11.50 -4.55
N ILE A 266 -1.93 -12.24 -4.58
CA ILE A 266 -1.98 -13.69 -4.69
C ILE A 266 -2.79 -13.99 -5.94
N ASP A 267 -2.18 -14.75 -6.85
CA ASP A 267 -2.79 -15.16 -8.11
C ASP A 267 -2.77 -16.68 -8.24
N ASP A 268 -3.64 -17.24 -9.07
CA ASP A 268 -3.76 -18.69 -9.31
C ASP A 268 -2.70 -19.30 -10.25
N GLY A 269 -1.62 -18.55 -10.54
CA GLY A 269 -0.57 -18.95 -11.48
C GLY A 269 -0.94 -18.79 -12.97
N ALA A 270 -2.22 -18.58 -13.30
CA ALA A 270 -2.69 -18.14 -14.63
C ALA A 270 -2.90 -16.62 -14.70
N ASN A 271 -2.38 -15.89 -13.71
CA ASN A 271 -2.56 -14.44 -13.47
C ASN A 271 -4.02 -14.03 -13.19
N HIS A 272 -4.85 -14.95 -12.69
CA HIS A 272 -6.13 -14.54 -12.11
C HIS A 272 -5.91 -14.08 -10.68
N LEU A 273 -6.28 -12.83 -10.40
CA LEU A 273 -6.15 -12.23 -9.08
C LEU A 273 -7.10 -12.89 -8.08
N LEU A 274 -6.55 -13.56 -7.08
CA LEU A 274 -7.30 -14.18 -6.00
C LEU A 274 -7.42 -13.24 -4.80
N LEU A 275 -6.34 -12.55 -4.45
CA LEU A 275 -6.29 -11.68 -3.28
C LEU A 275 -5.33 -10.52 -3.51
N GLN A 276 -5.75 -9.31 -3.17
CA GLN A 276 -4.92 -8.11 -3.27
C GLN A 276 -5.00 -7.29 -1.98
N GLY A 277 -3.86 -6.90 -1.44
CA GLY A 277 -3.79 -5.96 -0.33
C GLY A 277 -4.39 -4.60 -0.70
N THR A 278 -4.99 -3.92 0.27
CA THR A 278 -5.50 -2.54 0.08
C THR A 278 -4.41 -1.47 0.16
N GLN A 279 -3.27 -1.80 0.79
CA GLN A 279 -2.16 -0.88 1.05
C GLN A 279 -0.95 -1.17 0.15
N ARG A 280 -0.36 -0.12 -0.44
CA ARG A 280 0.94 -0.21 -1.12
C ARG A 280 2.06 0.09 -0.13
N HIS A 281 3.19 -0.60 -0.29
CA HIS A 281 4.32 -0.50 0.62
C HIS A 281 5.58 0.04 -0.08
N ALA A 282 6.38 0.79 0.66
CA ALA A 282 7.59 1.43 0.13
C ALA A 282 8.68 0.44 -0.28
N THR A 283 8.66 -0.79 0.24
CA THR A 283 9.67 -1.82 -0.05
C THR A 283 9.01 -3.18 -0.31
N GLU A 284 9.70 -4.00 -1.12
CA GLU A 284 9.25 -5.36 -1.44
C GLU A 284 9.15 -6.21 -0.17
N ALA A 285 10.08 -6.05 0.77
CA ALA A 285 10.11 -6.81 2.02
C ALA A 285 8.85 -6.57 2.89
N ILE A 286 8.38 -5.33 2.96
CA ILE A 286 7.16 -5.00 3.71
C ILE A 286 5.93 -5.58 3.00
N ALA A 287 5.88 -5.48 1.66
CA ALA A 287 4.78 -6.08 0.90
C ALA A 287 4.71 -7.61 1.04
N TRP A 288 5.85 -8.30 1.08
CA TRP A 288 5.90 -9.75 1.38
C TRP A 288 5.41 -10.07 2.79
N THR A 289 5.83 -9.27 3.77
CA THR A 289 5.36 -9.45 5.15
C THR A 289 3.85 -9.31 5.25
N GLN A 290 3.27 -8.32 4.55
CA GLN A 290 1.83 -8.14 4.50
C GLN A 290 1.13 -9.24 3.70
N GLY A 291 1.74 -9.71 2.60
CA GLY A 291 1.27 -10.88 1.86
C GLY A 291 1.15 -12.13 2.75
N ASN A 292 2.13 -12.38 3.61
CA ASN A 292 2.07 -13.48 4.58
C ASN A 292 0.89 -13.32 5.54
N ILE A 293 0.65 -12.11 6.07
CA ILE A 293 -0.49 -11.81 6.95
C ILE A 293 -1.82 -12.09 6.24
N LEU A 294 -1.94 -11.72 4.96
CA LEU A 294 -3.13 -11.98 4.17
C LEU A 294 -3.39 -13.49 4.02
N VAL A 295 -2.34 -14.28 3.74
CA VAL A 295 -2.44 -15.76 3.67
C VAL A 295 -2.82 -16.37 5.02
N GLU A 296 -2.32 -15.82 6.13
CA GLU A 296 -2.64 -16.31 7.47
C GLU A 296 -4.09 -16.04 7.87
N LEU A 297 -4.60 -14.83 7.59
CA LEU A 297 -5.96 -14.41 7.93
C LEU A 297 -7.00 -15.08 7.03
N ALA A 298 -6.67 -15.27 5.75
CA ALA A 298 -7.57 -15.88 4.77
C ALA A 298 -7.84 -17.37 5.02
N GLN A 299 -7.17 -18.01 5.98
CA GLN A 299 -7.46 -19.39 6.40
C GLN A 299 -8.66 -19.48 7.34
N ASP A 300 -9.09 -18.36 7.95
CA ASP A 300 -10.19 -18.34 8.92
C ASP A 300 -11.44 -17.70 8.29
N ASP A 301 -12.56 -18.43 8.32
CA ASP A 301 -13.86 -17.94 7.88
C ASP A 301 -14.28 -16.66 8.62
N GLU A 302 -13.92 -16.51 9.90
CA GLU A 302 -14.35 -15.38 10.73
C GLU A 302 -13.75 -14.04 10.29
N ASN A 303 -12.62 -14.09 9.57
CA ASN A 303 -11.93 -12.91 9.02
C ASN A 303 -12.56 -12.43 7.71
N PHE A 304 -13.43 -13.23 7.08
CA PHE A 304 -14.20 -12.77 5.92
C PHE A 304 -15.49 -12.10 6.37
N ARG A 305 -15.62 -10.81 6.08
CA ARG A 305 -16.86 -10.07 6.19
C ARG A 305 -17.55 -10.04 4.84
N LEU A 306 -18.71 -10.69 4.77
CA LEU A 306 -19.51 -10.73 3.54
C LEU A 306 -20.28 -9.41 3.35
N ILE A 307 -20.29 -8.93 2.12
CA ILE A 307 -21.09 -7.79 1.67
C ILE A 307 -22.18 -8.33 0.76
N ASP A 308 -23.43 -8.21 1.22
CA ASP A 308 -24.64 -8.51 0.46
C ASP A 308 -25.44 -7.22 0.28
N VAL A 309 -25.66 -6.78 -0.96
CA VAL A 309 -26.63 -5.70 -1.23
C VAL A 309 -28.02 -6.30 -1.22
N ASP A 310 -28.70 -6.26 -0.07
CA ASP A 310 -30.10 -6.65 0.06
C ASP A 310 -30.97 -5.80 -0.89
N ARG A 311 -31.39 -6.39 -2.01
CA ARG A 311 -32.60 -5.93 -2.69
C ARG A 311 -33.77 -6.42 -1.84
N GLU A 312 -34.47 -5.49 -1.17
CA GLU A 312 -35.73 -5.83 -0.51
C GLU A 312 -36.62 -6.68 -1.45
N PRO A 313 -37.25 -7.76 -0.95
CA PRO A 313 -38.09 -8.61 -1.77
C PRO A 313 -39.31 -7.81 -2.23
N GLN A 314 -39.39 -7.50 -3.53
CA GLN A 314 -40.58 -6.92 -4.10
C GLN A 314 -41.74 -7.91 -3.98
N ASN A 315 -42.75 -7.50 -3.23
CA ASN A 315 -44.03 -8.19 -3.07
C ASN A 315 -44.60 -8.58 -4.45
N GLU A 316 -44.76 -9.89 -4.67
CA GLU A 316 -45.61 -10.41 -5.73
C GLU A 316 -47.07 -10.00 -5.44
N HIS A 317 -47.60 -9.10 -6.28
CA HIS A 317 -49.03 -8.98 -6.48
C HIS A 317 -49.34 -9.10 -7.98
N ASN A 318 -50.12 -10.14 -8.27
CA ASN A 318 -50.65 -10.55 -9.55
C ASN A 318 -51.21 -9.40 -10.40
N THR A 319 -51.00 -9.46 -11.71
CA THR A 319 -52.08 -9.29 -12.69
C THR A 319 -51.70 -9.89 -14.04
N GLU A 320 -52.52 -10.84 -14.49
CA GLU A 320 -52.56 -11.36 -15.86
C GLU A 320 -53.04 -10.27 -16.84
N SER A 321 -52.47 -10.23 -18.05
CA SER A 321 -53.21 -10.37 -19.33
C SER A 321 -52.46 -9.78 -20.55
N THR A 322 -52.10 -10.68 -21.46
CA THR A 322 -52.20 -10.62 -22.95
C THR A 322 -51.51 -9.53 -23.78
N GLY A 323 -50.66 -9.96 -24.75
CA GLY A 323 -50.59 -9.34 -26.09
C GLY A 323 -49.21 -9.25 -26.79
N GLU A 324 -48.87 -10.28 -27.57
CA GLU A 324 -48.00 -10.36 -28.79
C GLU A 324 -46.55 -9.79 -28.88
N PRO A 325 -45.69 -10.41 -29.73
CA PRO A 325 -44.24 -10.17 -29.71
C PRO A 325 -43.81 -9.14 -30.76
N GLN A 326 -42.99 -8.15 -30.36
CA GLN A 326 -42.18 -7.39 -31.31
C GLN A 326 -40.69 -7.43 -30.96
N ASN A 327 -39.97 -7.99 -31.92
CA ASN A 327 -38.55 -8.10 -32.02
C ASN A 327 -37.93 -6.70 -32.24
N LYS A 328 -37.15 -6.20 -31.27
CA LYS A 328 -36.16 -5.15 -31.48
C LYS A 328 -34.88 -5.53 -30.78
N SER A 329 -33.94 -6.04 -31.58
CA SER A 329 -32.51 -5.92 -31.35
C SER A 329 -32.17 -4.48 -30.98
N ASN A 330 -31.54 -4.27 -29.82
CA ASN A 330 -30.44 -3.32 -29.69
C ASN A 330 -29.62 -3.62 -28.44
N ASN A 331 -28.32 -3.76 -28.68
CA ASN A 331 -27.24 -3.83 -27.71
C ASN A 331 -27.38 -2.75 -26.64
N ASN A 332 -27.42 -3.17 -25.39
CA ASN A 332 -26.85 -2.42 -24.27
C ASN A 332 -26.44 -3.43 -23.20
N THR A 333 -25.14 -3.75 -23.18
CA THR A 333 -24.47 -4.44 -22.09
C THR A 333 -24.52 -3.56 -20.86
N ASN A 334 -25.60 -3.67 -20.09
CA ASN A 334 -25.67 -3.29 -18.68
C ASN A 334 -25.03 -4.43 -17.87
N SER A 335 -23.80 -4.22 -17.42
CA SER A 335 -23.13 -4.92 -16.31
C SER A 335 -21.94 -4.00 -15.93
N ASP A 336 -21.57 -3.73 -14.69
CA ASP A 336 -21.68 -4.51 -13.47
C ASP A 336 -21.63 -3.59 -12.24
N THR A 337 -22.74 -3.49 -11.50
CA THR A 337 -22.65 -3.28 -10.05
C THR A 337 -22.61 -4.67 -9.43
N SER A 338 -21.41 -5.21 -9.21
CA SER A 338 -21.19 -6.50 -8.52
C SER A 338 -21.77 -6.41 -7.09
N PRO A 339 -22.95 -7.00 -6.81
CA PRO A 339 -23.69 -6.73 -5.58
C PRO A 339 -23.25 -7.60 -4.40
N PHE A 340 -22.35 -8.55 -4.65
CA PHE A 340 -21.85 -9.49 -3.65
C PHE A 340 -20.35 -9.30 -3.51
N GLY A 341 -19.83 -9.14 -2.31
CA GLY A 341 -18.39 -9.01 -2.09
C GLY A 341 -17.94 -9.59 -0.77
N TRP A 342 -16.64 -9.63 -0.57
CA TRP A 342 -16.03 -9.95 0.71
C TRP A 342 -14.96 -8.91 1.07
N GLU A 343 -14.80 -8.66 2.36
CA GLU A 343 -13.69 -7.93 2.96
C GLU A 343 -12.93 -8.89 3.87
N LEU A 344 -11.62 -9.03 3.67
CA LEU A 344 -10.75 -9.72 4.59
C LEU A 344 -10.27 -8.72 5.65
N THR A 345 -10.53 -9.01 6.92
CA THR A 345 -10.16 -8.14 8.03
C THR A 345 -9.14 -8.79 8.96
N ASN A 346 -8.52 -7.98 9.82
CA ASN A 346 -7.84 -8.51 10.99
C ASN A 346 -8.84 -9.15 11.98
N GLU A 347 -8.31 -9.87 12.98
CA GLU A 347 -9.11 -10.61 13.98
C GLU A 347 -10.12 -9.70 14.71
N ASP A 348 -9.75 -8.45 15.00
CA ASP A 348 -10.61 -7.46 15.68
C ASP A 348 -11.66 -6.79 14.77
N LYS A 349 -11.61 -7.05 13.46
CA LYS A 349 -12.54 -6.53 12.44
C LYS A 349 -12.53 -5.01 12.30
N ASP A 350 -11.51 -4.30 12.77
CA ASP A 350 -11.41 -2.83 12.65
C ASP A 350 -10.59 -2.38 11.43
N GLN A 351 -9.82 -3.28 10.81
CA GLN A 351 -9.03 -2.99 9.61
C GLN A 351 -9.40 -3.92 8.44
N VAL A 352 -9.71 -3.33 7.27
CA VAL A 352 -9.89 -4.07 6.00
C VAL A 352 -8.56 -4.16 5.24
N LEU A 353 -8.10 -5.39 5.04
CA LEU A 353 -6.79 -5.70 4.47
C LEU A 353 -6.85 -6.10 3.00
N ALA A 354 -7.97 -6.71 2.56
CA ALA A 354 -8.25 -7.02 1.16
C ALA A 354 -9.77 -7.00 0.92
N SER A 355 -10.20 -6.76 -0.33
CA SER A 355 -11.61 -6.92 -0.71
C SER A 355 -11.77 -7.24 -2.18
N HIS A 356 -12.85 -7.97 -2.51
CA HIS A 356 -13.21 -8.28 -3.88
C HIS A 356 -14.74 -8.41 -4.04
N PHE A 357 -15.25 -8.08 -5.23
CA PHE A 357 -16.69 -8.12 -5.55
C PHE A 357 -16.97 -9.03 -6.76
N TYR A 358 -18.15 -9.64 -6.76
CA TYR A 358 -18.60 -10.67 -7.69
C TYR A 358 -20.04 -10.39 -8.15
N THR A 359 -20.40 -10.98 -9.28
CA THR A 359 -21.74 -10.81 -9.85
C THR A 359 -22.80 -11.64 -9.12
N SER A 360 -22.38 -12.71 -8.42
CA SER A 360 -23.27 -13.58 -7.62
C SER A 360 -22.63 -14.00 -6.29
N ALA A 361 -23.47 -14.28 -5.28
CA ALA A 361 -23.03 -14.86 -4.01
C ALA A 361 -22.31 -16.21 -4.22
N ALA A 362 -22.79 -17.05 -5.13
CA ALA A 362 -22.15 -18.33 -5.43
C ALA A 362 -20.72 -18.19 -6.00
N GLU A 363 -20.45 -17.15 -6.78
CA GLU A 363 -19.09 -16.86 -7.26
C GLU A 363 -18.19 -16.35 -6.13
N ARG A 364 -18.71 -15.46 -5.28
CA ARG A 364 -18.01 -14.98 -4.09
C ARG A 364 -17.61 -16.14 -3.17
N ASP A 365 -18.56 -17.01 -2.84
CA ASP A 365 -18.35 -18.11 -1.90
C ASP A 365 -17.33 -19.12 -2.46
N ARG A 366 -17.42 -19.44 -3.76
CA ARG A 366 -16.40 -20.26 -4.44
C ARG A 366 -15.01 -19.63 -4.44
N ALA A 367 -14.93 -18.31 -4.53
CA ALA A 367 -13.65 -17.61 -4.49
C ALA A 367 -13.04 -17.67 -3.08
N ILE A 368 -13.84 -17.49 -2.03
CA ILE A 368 -13.40 -17.67 -0.63
C ILE A 368 -12.89 -19.11 -0.42
N GLU A 369 -13.67 -20.11 -0.81
CA GLU A 369 -13.26 -21.52 -0.73
C GLU A 369 -11.94 -21.79 -1.49
N THR A 370 -11.74 -21.13 -2.63
CA THR A 370 -10.52 -21.26 -3.42
C THR A 370 -9.34 -20.63 -2.70
N ILE A 371 -9.47 -19.40 -2.21
CA ILE A 371 -8.43 -18.71 -1.42
C ILE A 371 -8.03 -19.57 -0.22
N GLN A 372 -9.01 -20.07 0.54
CA GLN A 372 -8.78 -20.90 1.73
C GLN A 372 -8.07 -22.20 1.40
N ARG A 373 -8.46 -22.88 0.31
CA ARG A 373 -7.83 -24.12 -0.12
C ARG A 373 -6.36 -23.92 -0.44
N TRP A 374 -6.02 -22.82 -1.11
CA TRP A 374 -4.63 -22.49 -1.46
C TRP A 374 -3.84 -22.02 -0.23
N ALA A 375 -4.43 -21.18 0.61
CA ALA A 375 -3.81 -20.72 1.85
C ALA A 375 -3.55 -21.86 2.85
N SER A 376 -4.38 -22.91 2.80
CA SER A 376 -4.27 -24.10 3.65
C SER A 376 -3.58 -25.28 2.96
N ASP A 377 -2.99 -25.09 1.77
CA ASP A 377 -2.35 -26.18 1.06
C ASP A 377 -1.12 -26.68 1.85
N GLU A 378 -1.16 -27.96 2.22
CA GLU A 378 -0.14 -28.61 3.02
C GLU A 378 0.71 -29.50 2.10
N GLY A 379 1.96 -29.11 1.87
CA GLY A 379 2.93 -29.87 1.09
C GLY A 379 4.37 -29.59 1.55
N PHE A 380 5.32 -30.34 1.04
CA PHE A 380 6.74 -30.02 1.23
C PHE A 380 7.58 -30.48 0.04
N HIS A 381 8.72 -29.85 -0.13
CA HIS A 381 9.73 -30.25 -1.11
C HIS A 381 10.88 -30.99 -0.43
N LEU A 382 11.40 -32.00 -1.10
CA LEU A 382 12.58 -32.75 -0.69
C LEU A 382 13.64 -32.61 -1.77
N LEU A 383 14.82 -32.13 -1.38
CA LEU A 383 15.96 -31.97 -2.27
C LEU A 383 17.15 -32.75 -1.75
N GLU A 384 17.53 -33.80 -2.48
CA GLU A 384 18.76 -34.54 -2.24
C GLU A 384 19.95 -33.73 -2.77
N HIS A 385 20.89 -33.37 -1.88
CA HIS A 385 22.01 -32.53 -2.29
C HIS A 385 22.94 -33.23 -3.29
N ILE A 386 22.96 -34.57 -3.32
CA ILE A 386 23.77 -35.33 -4.28
C ILE A 386 23.46 -34.96 -5.73
N LEU A 387 22.23 -34.51 -6.01
CA LEU A 387 21.80 -34.10 -7.35
C LEU A 387 22.34 -32.73 -7.77
N LEU A 388 22.81 -31.93 -6.80
CA LEU A 388 23.33 -30.58 -6.99
C LEU A 388 24.83 -30.53 -7.30
N ARG A 389 25.50 -31.69 -7.36
CA ARG A 389 26.93 -31.74 -7.66
C ARG A 389 27.23 -31.11 -9.04
N PRO A 390 28.29 -30.29 -9.13
CA PRO A 390 28.82 -29.82 -10.40
C PRO A 390 29.04 -30.97 -11.38
N ARG A 391 28.56 -30.80 -12.61
CA ARG A 391 28.68 -31.76 -13.72
C ARG A 391 29.63 -31.25 -14.80
N THR A 392 29.71 -29.94 -14.97
CA THR A 392 30.53 -29.31 -16.00
C THR A 392 32.01 -29.45 -15.66
N GLN A 393 32.82 -29.95 -16.61
CA GLN A 393 34.27 -30.01 -16.44
C GLN A 393 34.87 -28.61 -16.58
N LEU A 394 35.78 -28.26 -15.69
CA LEU A 394 36.55 -27.02 -15.77
C LEU A 394 37.40 -27.02 -17.05
N THR A 395 37.04 -26.19 -18.01
CA THR A 395 37.85 -25.93 -19.20
C THR A 395 38.83 -24.80 -18.92
N THR A 396 40.05 -24.90 -19.44
CA THR A 396 41.07 -23.85 -19.29
C THR A 396 40.61 -22.58 -20.00
N PRO A 397 40.57 -21.41 -19.33
CA PRO A 397 40.16 -20.16 -19.95
C PRO A 397 41.05 -19.84 -21.17
N ILE A 398 40.43 -19.55 -22.31
CA ILE A 398 41.14 -19.09 -23.51
C ILE A 398 41.39 -17.58 -23.38
N PRO A 399 42.63 -17.09 -23.47
CA PRO A 399 42.91 -15.66 -23.40
C PRO A 399 42.17 -14.88 -24.49
N GLY A 400 41.33 -13.91 -24.09
CA GLY A 400 40.57 -13.06 -25.00
C GLY A 400 39.11 -13.49 -25.22
N GLU A 401 38.69 -14.64 -24.69
CA GLU A 401 37.28 -15.06 -24.67
C GLU A 401 36.65 -14.84 -23.28
N PRO A 402 35.34 -14.56 -23.21
CA PRO A 402 34.64 -14.51 -21.93
C PRO A 402 34.72 -15.87 -21.24
N ALA A 403 34.96 -15.85 -19.92
CA ALA A 403 35.05 -17.08 -19.14
C ALA A 403 33.76 -17.91 -19.29
N PRO A 404 33.87 -19.23 -19.50
CA PRO A 404 32.69 -20.08 -19.60
C PRO A 404 31.93 -20.06 -18.27
N VAL A 405 30.60 -20.02 -18.35
CA VAL A 405 29.75 -20.17 -17.17
C VAL A 405 29.91 -21.62 -16.72
N VAL A 406 30.37 -21.81 -15.48
CA VAL A 406 30.59 -23.13 -14.86
C VAL A 406 29.62 -23.34 -13.71
N ASP A 407 29.35 -24.62 -13.42
CA ASP A 407 28.55 -25.00 -12.27
C ASP A 407 29.23 -24.52 -10.99
N GLY A 408 28.48 -23.80 -10.17
CA GLY A 408 28.90 -23.31 -8.87
C GLY A 408 28.97 -24.45 -7.85
N PHE A 409 29.74 -24.23 -6.79
CA PHE A 409 29.72 -25.12 -5.64
C PHE A 409 28.66 -24.66 -4.64
N LEU A 410 27.98 -25.60 -3.98
CA LEU A 410 27.14 -25.34 -2.83
C LEU A 410 27.99 -24.63 -1.76
N PRO A 411 27.63 -23.39 -1.37
CA PRO A 411 28.46 -22.64 -0.43
C PRO A 411 28.36 -23.25 0.97
N ILE A 412 29.53 -23.49 1.57
CA ILE A 412 29.66 -23.94 2.96
C ILE A 412 30.17 -22.72 3.74
N PHE A 413 29.45 -22.33 4.80
CA PHE A 413 29.95 -21.29 5.71
C PHE A 413 31.02 -21.91 6.61
N VAL A 414 32.23 -21.39 6.48
CA VAL A 414 33.40 -21.76 7.29
C VAL A 414 33.73 -20.54 8.15
N ASN A 415 33.75 -20.68 9.48
CA ASN A 415 34.07 -19.60 10.39
C ASN A 415 35.59 -19.48 10.59
N ALA A 416 36.06 -18.35 11.12
CA ALA A 416 37.50 -18.14 11.39
C ALA A 416 38.09 -19.21 12.34
N GLU A 417 37.28 -19.75 13.25
CA GLU A 417 37.68 -20.86 14.14
C GLU A 417 37.85 -22.19 13.40
N ASP A 418 37.18 -22.37 12.25
CA ASP A 418 37.39 -23.50 11.35
C ASP A 418 38.65 -23.34 10.47
N ALA A 419 39.18 -22.11 10.39
CA ALA A 419 40.39 -21.75 9.65
C ALA A 419 41.68 -21.77 10.51
N ASP A 420 41.57 -21.92 11.83
CA ASP A 420 42.70 -22.14 12.75
C ASP A 420 43.24 -23.57 12.55
N LEU A 421 43.99 -23.73 11.46
CA LEU A 421 44.74 -24.93 11.15
C LEU A 421 46.08 -24.87 11.91
N SER A 422 46.35 -25.86 12.75
CA SER A 422 47.75 -26.21 13.00
C SER A 422 48.36 -26.69 11.67
N GLU A 423 49.56 -26.22 11.32
CA GLU A 423 50.28 -26.63 10.09
C GLU A 423 50.41 -28.17 9.94
N ASP A 424 50.26 -28.90 11.05
CA ASP A 424 50.31 -30.36 11.13
C ASP A 424 48.99 -31.08 10.75
N ASP A 425 47.87 -30.39 10.54
CA ASP A 425 46.58 -31.01 10.18
C ASP A 425 45.83 -30.29 9.03
N PRO A 426 46.40 -30.28 7.81
CA PRO A 426 45.78 -29.67 6.63
C PRO A 426 44.49 -30.37 6.16
N ALA A 427 44.04 -31.41 6.85
CA ALA A 427 42.89 -32.22 6.45
C ALA A 427 41.56 -31.78 7.09
N ARG A 428 41.54 -30.83 8.05
CA ARG A 428 40.28 -30.46 8.72
C ARG A 428 39.26 -29.71 7.85
N LEU A 429 39.69 -28.99 6.81
CA LEU A 429 38.79 -28.27 5.89
C LEU A 429 38.23 -29.15 4.75
N THR A 430 38.75 -30.36 4.53
CA THR A 430 38.38 -31.22 3.39
C THR A 430 37.23 -32.21 3.69
N TRP A 431 36.68 -32.25 4.92
CA TRP A 431 35.93 -33.42 5.38
C TRP A 431 34.40 -33.39 5.32
N PHE A 432 33.74 -32.29 4.98
CA PHE A 432 32.28 -32.30 4.80
C PHE A 432 31.93 -32.00 3.35
N ASP A 433 31.96 -33.05 2.53
CA ASP A 433 31.26 -33.08 1.25
C ASP A 433 29.80 -32.64 1.47
N PRO A 434 29.40 -31.44 1.04
CA PRO A 434 28.10 -30.86 1.39
C PRO A 434 26.95 -31.47 0.56
N TYR A 435 27.28 -32.41 -0.34
CA TYR A 435 26.35 -33.08 -1.23
C TYR A 435 25.99 -34.48 -0.74
N SER A 436 26.96 -35.25 -0.26
CA SER A 436 26.72 -36.62 0.18
C SER A 436 25.94 -36.66 1.48
N PHE A 437 24.92 -37.52 1.54
CA PHE A 437 24.16 -37.79 2.75
C PHE A 437 23.46 -36.57 3.37
N TRP A 438 23.17 -35.55 2.55
CA TRP A 438 22.40 -34.38 2.96
C TRP A 438 21.13 -34.26 2.12
N ILE A 439 20.03 -34.00 2.81
CA ILE A 439 18.73 -33.66 2.21
C ILE A 439 18.25 -32.35 2.84
N THR A 440 17.78 -31.42 2.00
CA THR A 440 17.01 -30.27 2.47
C THR A 440 15.52 -30.56 2.28
N ILE A 441 14.74 -30.35 3.34
CA ILE A 441 13.29 -30.42 3.34
C ILE A 441 12.76 -29.00 3.53
N VAL A 442 11.92 -28.53 2.60
CA VAL A 442 11.34 -27.18 2.60
C VAL A 442 9.83 -27.30 2.83
N LEU A 443 9.35 -26.77 3.95
CA LEU A 443 7.94 -26.78 4.35
C LEU A 443 7.40 -25.35 4.46
N PRO A 444 6.12 -25.11 4.12
CA PRO A 444 5.49 -23.81 4.37
C PRO A 444 5.26 -23.63 5.88
N TYR A 445 5.39 -22.41 6.40
CA TYR A 445 5.11 -22.17 7.83
C TYR A 445 3.65 -21.81 8.11
N TRP A 446 2.95 -21.25 7.10
CA TRP A 446 1.69 -20.51 7.25
C TRP A 446 0.42 -21.34 7.48
N PRO A 447 0.30 -22.62 7.04
CA PRO A 447 -0.89 -23.40 7.35
C PRO A 447 -1.14 -23.46 8.87
N GLN A 448 -2.40 -23.39 9.29
CA GLN A 448 -2.77 -23.21 10.70
C GLN A 448 -2.11 -24.24 11.63
N ARG A 449 -2.08 -25.51 11.23
CA ARG A 449 -1.45 -26.59 12.01
C ARG A 449 0.08 -26.48 12.00
N PHE A 450 0.67 -25.97 10.94
CA PHE A 450 2.11 -25.75 10.82
C PHE A 450 2.56 -24.55 11.66
N ARG A 451 1.69 -23.58 12.01
CA ARG A 451 2.01 -22.54 12.99
C ARG A 451 2.19 -23.08 14.43
N ASN A 452 1.69 -24.27 14.73
CA ASN A 452 1.84 -24.92 16.03
C ASN A 452 3.21 -25.60 16.19
N ILE A 453 4.04 -25.13 17.14
CA ILE A 453 5.40 -25.63 17.35
C ILE A 453 5.45 -27.11 17.78
N ASN A 454 4.45 -27.60 18.52
CA ASN A 454 4.38 -29.01 18.92
C ASN A 454 4.09 -29.90 17.72
N PHE A 455 3.22 -29.43 16.82
CA PHE A 455 2.96 -30.12 15.56
C PHE A 455 4.21 -30.15 14.67
N ARG A 456 4.96 -29.04 14.56
CA ARG A 456 6.25 -29.04 13.87
C ARG A 456 7.22 -30.06 14.44
N ARG A 457 7.37 -30.13 15.77
CA ARG A 457 8.23 -31.15 16.41
C ARG A 457 7.80 -32.56 16.04
N PHE A 458 6.49 -32.83 15.99
CA PHE A 458 5.97 -34.12 15.54
C PHE A 458 6.37 -34.41 14.10
N VAL A 459 6.16 -33.46 13.18
CA VAL A 459 6.54 -33.60 11.76
C VAL A 459 8.04 -33.83 11.62
N GLU A 460 8.86 -32.97 12.21
CA GLU A 460 10.31 -33.09 12.07
C GLU A 460 10.87 -34.35 12.72
N ARG A 461 10.29 -34.80 13.84
CA ARG A 461 10.65 -36.08 14.45
C ARG A 461 10.31 -37.23 13.52
N THR A 462 9.12 -37.20 12.91
CA THR A 462 8.68 -38.22 11.95
C THR A 462 9.63 -38.28 10.76
N LEU A 463 9.95 -37.12 10.15
CA LEU A 463 10.93 -37.03 9.05
C LEU A 463 12.29 -37.62 9.44
N ARG A 464 12.80 -37.32 10.63
CA ARG A 464 14.10 -37.87 11.10
C ARG A 464 14.04 -39.36 11.42
N LEU A 465 12.89 -39.90 11.82
CA LEU A 465 12.71 -41.32 12.07
C LEU A 465 12.58 -42.13 10.77
N ASP A 466 11.96 -41.54 9.75
CA ASP A 466 11.72 -42.19 8.46
C ASP A 466 12.92 -42.03 7.50
N ALA A 467 13.79 -41.04 7.73
CA ALA A 467 15.02 -40.87 6.95
C ALA A 467 16.04 -41.98 7.22
N PRO A 468 16.83 -42.40 6.21
CA PRO A 468 17.93 -43.34 6.42
C PRO A 468 18.90 -42.80 7.47
N ALA A 469 19.32 -43.64 8.42
CA ALA A 469 20.11 -43.23 9.59
C ALA A 469 21.43 -42.50 9.28
N HIS A 470 21.99 -42.70 8.09
CA HIS A 470 23.23 -42.08 7.64
C HIS A 470 23.02 -40.77 6.89
N VAL A 471 21.78 -40.34 6.65
CA VAL A 471 21.41 -39.12 5.92
C VAL A 471 20.96 -38.04 6.90
N ALA A 472 21.61 -36.88 6.86
CA ALA A 472 21.24 -35.71 7.62
C ALA A 472 20.15 -34.90 6.91
N LEU A 473 19.17 -34.42 7.69
CA LEU A 473 18.09 -33.57 7.21
C LEU A 473 18.30 -32.12 7.66
N ARG A 474 18.36 -31.20 6.71
CA ARG A 474 18.14 -29.77 6.93
C ARG A 474 16.66 -29.48 6.72
N ILE A 475 15.93 -29.15 7.78
CA ILE A 475 14.50 -28.86 7.69
C ILE A 475 14.28 -27.35 7.81
N ALA A 476 13.62 -26.75 6.83
CA ALA A 476 13.35 -25.32 6.76
C ALA A 476 11.83 -25.06 6.69
N TRP A 477 11.30 -24.29 7.64
CA TRP A 477 9.90 -23.85 7.67
C TRP A 477 9.79 -22.43 7.11
N VAL A 478 9.59 -22.28 5.82
CA VAL A 478 9.79 -21.01 5.10
C VAL A 478 8.50 -20.22 4.92
N ASP A 479 8.63 -18.90 4.71
CA ASP A 479 7.52 -18.01 4.33
C ASP A 479 7.15 -18.10 2.84
N VAL A 480 6.07 -17.43 2.46
CA VAL A 480 5.53 -17.49 1.09
C VAL A 480 6.54 -16.99 0.07
N ARG A 481 7.32 -15.95 0.41
CA ARG A 481 8.36 -15.40 -0.48
C ARG A 481 9.46 -16.43 -0.73
N GLN A 482 10.02 -16.95 0.35
CA GLN A 482 11.09 -17.95 0.31
C GLN A 482 10.64 -19.23 -0.41
N MET A 483 9.40 -19.69 -0.17
CA MET A 483 8.83 -20.83 -0.88
C MET A 483 8.70 -20.56 -2.38
N ARG A 484 8.11 -19.43 -2.77
CA ARG A 484 7.96 -19.04 -4.18
C ARG A 484 9.31 -18.97 -4.89
N ASP A 485 10.29 -18.32 -4.27
CA ASP A 485 11.62 -18.14 -4.85
C ASP A 485 12.32 -19.50 -5.02
N PHE A 486 12.21 -20.37 -4.02
CA PHE A 486 12.70 -21.75 -4.09
C PHE A 486 12.00 -22.56 -5.18
N GLU A 487 10.67 -22.60 -5.20
CA GLU A 487 9.88 -23.38 -6.16
C GLU A 487 10.14 -22.97 -7.60
N LYS A 488 10.29 -21.67 -7.84
CA LYS A 488 10.63 -21.13 -9.16
C LYS A 488 11.99 -21.65 -9.61
N ALA A 489 13.04 -21.45 -8.80
CA ALA A 489 14.39 -21.90 -9.15
C ALA A 489 14.47 -23.43 -9.27
N TYR A 490 13.79 -24.15 -8.38
CA TYR A 490 13.73 -25.61 -8.38
C TYR A 490 13.05 -26.15 -9.64
N ARG A 491 11.90 -25.58 -10.05
CA ARG A 491 11.18 -25.99 -11.26
C ARG A 491 11.99 -25.71 -12.52
N GLU A 492 12.55 -24.50 -12.66
CA GLU A 492 13.38 -24.13 -13.81
C GLU A 492 14.59 -25.06 -13.94
N TRP A 493 15.23 -25.42 -12.82
CA TRP A 493 16.32 -26.39 -12.80
C TRP A 493 15.87 -27.81 -13.19
N LEU A 494 14.74 -28.30 -12.65
CA LEU A 494 14.20 -29.61 -13.00
C LEU A 494 13.83 -29.71 -14.49
N GLU A 495 13.27 -28.66 -15.08
CA GLU A 495 12.94 -28.60 -16.51
C GLU A 495 14.21 -28.69 -17.37
N GLN A 496 15.25 -27.90 -17.06
CA GLN A 496 16.52 -27.98 -17.77
C GLN A 496 17.19 -29.34 -17.57
N LEU A 497 17.12 -29.90 -16.36
CA LEU A 497 17.66 -31.23 -16.05
C LEU A 497 16.95 -32.33 -16.85
N ALA A 498 15.62 -32.24 -17.03
CA ALA A 498 14.87 -33.18 -17.85
C ALA A 498 15.23 -33.06 -19.34
N LEU A 499 15.40 -31.84 -19.85
CA LEU A 499 15.81 -31.57 -21.24
C LEU A 499 17.23 -32.08 -21.53
N ASP A 500 18.17 -31.88 -20.60
CA ASP A 500 19.54 -32.40 -20.68
C ASP A 500 19.53 -33.93 -20.84
N ARG A 501 18.73 -34.63 -20.04
CA ARG A 501 18.63 -36.09 -20.04
C ARG A 501 18.00 -36.68 -21.30
N CYS A 502 17.03 -35.98 -21.91
CA CYS A 502 16.29 -36.51 -23.05
C CYS A 502 16.93 -36.17 -24.40
N GLN A 503 17.60 -35.02 -24.54
CA GLN A 503 18.00 -34.50 -25.86
C GLN A 503 19.33 -33.73 -25.86
N THR A 504 20.07 -33.65 -24.74
CA THR A 504 21.23 -32.71 -24.60
C THR A 504 20.87 -31.29 -25.06
N ALA A 505 19.60 -30.92 -24.92
CA ALA A 505 19.00 -29.71 -25.45
C ALA A 505 18.75 -28.66 -24.36
N ALA A 506 19.34 -28.85 -23.18
CA ALA A 506 19.28 -27.86 -22.12
C ALA A 506 19.98 -26.58 -22.59
N CYS A 507 19.27 -25.46 -22.52
CA CYS A 507 19.78 -24.16 -22.94
C CYS A 507 20.55 -23.48 -21.80
N ASP A 508 20.17 -23.73 -20.54
CA ASP A 508 20.74 -23.06 -19.36
C ASP A 508 20.70 -23.95 -18.10
N LEU A 509 21.24 -25.17 -18.17
CA LEU A 509 21.30 -26.05 -16.99
C LEU A 509 22.21 -25.46 -15.89
N THR A 510 23.36 -24.92 -16.26
CA THR A 510 24.32 -24.33 -15.32
C THR A 510 23.76 -23.09 -14.63
N GLY A 511 23.14 -22.16 -15.36
CA GLY A 511 22.58 -20.94 -14.76
C GLY A 511 21.36 -21.23 -13.89
N THR A 512 20.53 -22.21 -14.23
CA THR A 512 19.42 -22.65 -13.35
C THR A 512 19.92 -23.35 -12.09
N LEU A 513 20.95 -24.22 -12.19
CA LEU A 513 21.59 -24.83 -11.03
C LEU A 513 22.19 -23.78 -10.09
N ASN A 514 22.95 -22.83 -10.62
CA ASN A 514 23.64 -21.80 -9.83
C ASN A 514 22.63 -20.92 -9.06
N ARG A 515 21.51 -20.55 -9.70
CA ARG A 515 20.42 -19.83 -9.03
C ARG A 515 19.81 -20.62 -7.87
N LEU A 516 19.64 -21.93 -8.03
CA LEU A 516 19.17 -22.78 -6.94
C LEU A 516 20.20 -22.87 -5.79
N LEU A 517 21.48 -23.02 -6.12
CA LEU A 517 22.58 -23.07 -5.13
C LEU A 517 22.72 -21.77 -4.32
N GLU A 518 22.45 -20.62 -4.94
CA GLU A 518 22.45 -19.32 -4.26
C GLU A 518 21.29 -19.17 -3.25
N LEU A 519 20.14 -19.78 -3.53
CA LEU A 519 18.94 -19.68 -2.69
C LEU A 519 18.95 -20.62 -1.47
N LEU A 520 19.46 -21.85 -1.62
CA LEU A 520 19.41 -22.86 -0.55
C LEU A 520 19.97 -22.38 0.81
N PRO A 521 21.10 -21.67 0.89
CA PRO A 521 21.64 -21.20 2.16
C PRO A 521 20.77 -20.12 2.81
N GLN A 522 19.98 -19.39 2.02
CA GLN A 522 19.13 -18.27 2.45
C GLN A 522 17.81 -18.74 3.06
N LEU A 523 17.41 -20.01 2.85
CA LEU A 523 16.20 -20.56 3.46
C LEU A 523 16.32 -20.57 4.99
N ARG A 524 15.45 -19.81 5.66
CA ARG A 524 15.34 -19.64 7.12
C ARG A 524 13.98 -20.10 7.62
N SER A 525 13.99 -20.84 8.73
CA SER A 525 12.77 -21.23 9.43
C SER A 525 12.13 -20.03 10.13
N VAL A 526 10.85 -19.80 9.87
CA VAL A 526 10.02 -18.79 10.52
C VAL A 526 9.44 -19.37 11.81
N TYR A 527 9.86 -18.87 12.96
CA TYR A 527 9.34 -19.32 14.25
C TYR A 527 8.17 -18.44 14.73
N PRO A 528 7.20 -19.01 15.47
CA PRO A 528 6.11 -18.22 16.05
C PRO A 528 6.68 -17.15 17.01
N LYS A 529 6.03 -15.99 17.03
CA LYS A 529 6.37 -14.89 17.94
C LYS A 529 6.09 -15.31 19.38
N ALA A 530 7.04 -15.05 20.27
CA ALA A 530 6.88 -15.20 21.71
C ALA A 530 6.71 -13.82 22.36
N THR A 531 5.73 -13.71 23.27
CA THR A 531 5.53 -12.52 24.10
C THR A 531 6.24 -12.72 25.44
N LEU A 532 7.01 -11.72 25.87
CA LEU A 532 7.59 -11.69 27.22
C LEU A 532 6.49 -11.27 28.21
N TYR A 533 6.09 -12.18 29.08
CA TYR A 533 5.15 -11.89 30.16
C TYR A 533 5.91 -11.42 31.39
N ASN A 534 5.40 -10.37 32.05
CA ASN A 534 5.88 -10.00 33.37
C ASN A 534 5.52 -11.13 34.37
N CYS A 535 6.39 -11.36 35.36
CA CYS A 535 6.22 -12.46 36.33
C CYS A 535 4.90 -12.40 37.14
N GLU A 536 4.22 -11.26 37.12
CA GLU A 536 2.94 -11.04 37.80
C GLU A 536 1.71 -11.27 36.88
N GLU A 537 1.91 -11.26 35.55
CA GLU A 537 0.86 -11.39 34.52
C GLU A 537 0.89 -12.74 33.80
N SER A 538 1.91 -13.56 34.03
CA SER A 538 2.06 -14.87 33.38
C SER A 538 0.96 -15.85 33.82
N ASN A 539 0.11 -16.26 32.89
CA ASN A 539 -0.83 -17.36 33.05
C ASN A 539 -0.13 -18.68 32.66
N PRO A 540 -0.31 -19.80 33.38
CA PRO A 540 0.19 -21.12 32.93
C PRO A 540 -0.32 -21.57 31.55
N ALA A 541 -1.35 -20.93 31.00
CA ALA A 541 -1.80 -21.13 29.62
C ALA A 541 -0.98 -20.36 28.56
N ASP A 542 -0.17 -19.37 28.97
CA ASP A 542 0.63 -18.57 28.06
C ASP A 542 1.81 -19.38 27.50
N PRO A 543 2.10 -19.31 26.19
CA PRO A 543 3.17 -20.08 25.58
C PRO A 543 4.54 -19.60 26.09
N PRO A 544 5.37 -20.49 26.68
CA PRO A 544 6.68 -20.10 27.18
C PRO A 544 7.63 -19.76 26.04
N ILE A 545 8.55 -18.84 26.31
CA ILE A 545 9.67 -18.56 25.41
C ILE A 545 10.62 -19.75 25.42
N LEU A 546 10.85 -20.33 24.24
CA LEU A 546 11.74 -21.47 24.07
C LEU A 546 12.86 -21.08 23.10
N LEU A 547 14.09 -21.05 23.61
CA LEU A 547 15.28 -20.74 22.81
C LEU A 547 15.33 -21.66 21.58
N ASN A 548 15.64 -21.07 20.42
CA ASN A 548 15.64 -21.71 19.09
C ASN A 548 14.29 -22.28 18.62
N GLN A 549 13.18 -21.91 19.27
CA GLN A 549 11.84 -22.41 18.94
C GLN A 549 10.76 -21.32 18.92
N THR A 550 11.10 -20.12 19.41
CA THR A 550 10.24 -18.94 19.39
C THR A 550 11.07 -17.71 19.03
N ALA A 551 10.53 -16.79 18.24
CA ALA A 551 11.16 -15.50 17.97
C ALA A 551 11.01 -14.57 19.19
N LEU A 552 12.12 -13.98 19.66
CA LEU A 552 12.13 -13.03 20.77
C LEU A 552 11.65 -11.65 20.29
N GLY A 553 10.37 -11.34 20.50
CA GLY A 553 9.78 -10.06 20.10
C GLY A 553 9.69 -9.84 18.59
N THR A 554 9.49 -8.58 18.17
CA THR A 554 9.47 -8.14 16.75
C THR A 554 10.81 -7.59 16.29
N ALA A 555 11.92 -8.03 16.87
CA ALA A 555 13.25 -7.57 16.50
C ALA A 555 13.65 -8.12 15.11
N ASN A 556 13.11 -7.52 14.06
CA ASN A 556 13.63 -7.54 12.71
C ASN A 556 13.89 -6.08 12.32
N ASP A 557 15.18 -5.72 12.27
CA ASP A 557 15.68 -4.61 11.47
C ASP A 557 15.45 -4.86 9.97
#